data_AF-A0A7G9WKM4-F1
#
_entry.id   AF-A0A7G9WKM4-F1
#
_cell.length_a   1.000
_cell.length_b   1.000
_cell.length_c   1.000
_cell.angle_alpha   90.00
_cell.angle_beta   90.00
_cell.angle_gamma   90.00
#
_symmetry.space_group_name_H-M   'P 1'
#
loop_
_entity.id
_entity.type
_entity.pdbx_description
1 polymer ?
#
loop_
_entity_poly.entity_id
_entity_poly.type
_entity_poly.pdbx_seq_one_letter_code
_entity_poly.pdbx_strand_id
1 'polypeptide(L)'
;MIKPIADLLTEPGQSRYALCVGVSKRAREIASEAEEQGEVLDEKPVELAVEELEEHQYRITETDRNEDEEADEAKEQKIEQQFLDASALNENGEE
;
A
#
# COMPACT_ATOMS: atom_id res chain seq x y z
N MET A 1 1.57 5.01 -19.71
CA MET A 1 0.38 4.25 -20.19
C MET A 1 0.67 2.79 -19.88
N ILE A 2 -0.12 2.13 -19.04
CA ILE A 2 0.13 0.72 -18.71
C ILE A 2 0.00 -0.08 -20.02
N LYS A 3 1.11 -0.65 -20.49
CA LYS A 3 1.15 -1.55 -21.66
C LYS A 3 0.13 -2.69 -21.45
N PRO A 4 -0.31 -3.41 -22.49
CA PRO A 4 -1.11 -4.63 -22.32
C PRO A 4 -0.22 -5.74 -21.72
N ILE A 5 0.17 -5.55 -20.46
CA ILE A 5 1.19 -6.29 -19.73
C ILE A 5 0.55 -7.06 -18.58
N ALA A 6 -0.73 -6.79 -18.30
CA ALA A 6 -1.47 -7.50 -17.27
C ALA A 6 -1.37 -9.02 -17.46
N ASP A 7 -1.47 -9.53 -18.69
CA ASP A 7 -1.36 -10.96 -18.96
C ASP A 7 0.09 -11.50 -18.81
N LEU A 8 1.09 -10.62 -18.86
CA LEU A 8 2.52 -10.94 -18.65
C LEU A 8 2.91 -10.88 -17.16
N LEU A 9 2.24 -10.02 -16.38
CA LEU A 9 2.52 -9.79 -14.97
C LEU A 9 1.63 -10.62 -14.04
N THR A 10 0.47 -11.10 -14.50
CA THR A 10 -0.34 -12.04 -13.73
C THR A 10 0.17 -13.46 -13.87
N GLU A 11 0.36 -14.14 -12.74
CA GLU A 11 0.64 -15.58 -12.75
C GLU A 11 -0.62 -16.39 -13.12
N PRO A 12 -0.47 -17.63 -13.65
CA PRO A 12 -1.61 -18.49 -13.93
C PRO A 12 -2.47 -18.72 -12.69
N GLY A 13 -3.75 -18.34 -12.76
CA GLY A 13 -4.70 -18.45 -11.64
C GLY A 13 -4.80 -17.21 -10.77
N GLN A 14 -3.99 -16.18 -11.01
CA GLN A 14 -4.05 -14.90 -10.31
C GLN A 14 -5.14 -13.99 -10.89
N SER A 15 -5.83 -13.27 -10.01
CA SER A 15 -6.82 -12.26 -10.35
C SER A 15 -6.18 -11.00 -10.90
N ARG A 16 -6.68 -10.52 -12.04
CA ARG A 16 -6.30 -9.21 -12.60
C ARG A 16 -6.62 -8.05 -11.66
N TYR A 17 -7.63 -8.22 -10.81
CA TYR A 17 -7.97 -7.22 -9.80
C TYR A 17 -6.92 -7.18 -8.69
N ALA A 18 -6.39 -8.33 -8.28
CA ALA A 18 -5.29 -8.38 -7.31
C ALA A 18 -4.04 -7.69 -7.85
N LEU A 19 -3.72 -7.88 -9.14
CA LEU A 19 -2.64 -7.14 -9.80
C LEU A 19 -2.85 -5.62 -9.68
N CYS A 20 -4.05 -5.12 -10.04
CA CYS A 20 -4.36 -3.69 -9.98
C CYS A 20 -4.25 -3.14 -8.55
N VAL A 21 -4.81 -3.84 -7.58
CA VAL A 21 -4.77 -3.45 -6.16
C VAL A 21 -3.33 -3.48 -5.63
N GLY A 22 -2.57 -4.53 -5.91
CA GLY A 22 -1.18 -4.67 -5.47
C GLY A 22 -0.27 -3.58 -6.05
N VAL A 23 -0.34 -3.32 -7.36
CA VAL A 23 0.39 -2.21 -7.99
C VAL A 23 -0.02 -0.86 -7.40
N SER A 24 -1.32 -0.65 -7.14
CA SER A 24 -1.81 0.59 -6.56
C SER A 24 -1.34 0.81 -5.12
N LYS A 25 -1.24 -0.26 -4.32
CA LYS A 25 -0.68 -0.22 -2.96
C LYS A 25 0.80 0.18 -3.02
N ARG A 26 1.59 -0.52 -3.83
CA ARG A 26 3.02 -0.22 -3.97
C ARG A 26 3.29 1.19 -4.50
N ALA A 27 2.52 1.66 -5.48
CA ALA A 27 2.65 3.01 -5.99
C ALA A 27 2.38 4.09 -4.92
N ARG A 28 1.48 3.83 -3.96
CA ARG A 28 1.25 4.76 -2.83
C ARG A 28 2.43 4.75 -1.86
N GLU A 29 2.99 3.58 -1.56
CA GLU A 29 4.19 3.45 -0.73
C GLU A 29 5.35 4.25 -1.32
N ILE A 30 5.65 4.07 -2.62
CA ILE A 30 6.69 4.83 -3.33
C ILE A 30 6.46 6.35 -3.22
N ALA A 31 5.21 6.79 -3.39
CA ALA A 31 4.88 8.21 -3.29
C ALA A 31 5.06 8.75 -1.86
N SER A 32 4.63 7.99 -0.84
CA SER A 32 4.80 8.37 0.57
C SER A 32 6.27 8.37 0.99
N GLU A 33 7.06 7.38 0.58
CA GLU A 33 8.49 7.30 0.84
C GLU A 33 9.24 8.51 0.24
N ALA A 34 8.89 8.90 -0.99
CA ALA A 34 9.47 10.08 -1.64
C ALA A 34 9.08 11.38 -0.93
N GLU A 35 7.82 11.51 -0.50
CA GLU A 35 7.35 12.67 0.27
C GLU A 35 8.07 12.80 1.62
N GLU A 36 8.22 11.70 2.35
CA GLU A 36 8.93 11.66 3.63
C GLU A 36 10.41 12.03 3.49
N GLN A 37 11.03 11.64 2.37
CA GLN A 37 12.43 11.94 2.05
C GLN A 37 12.63 13.32 1.40
N GLY A 38 11.54 13.99 1.00
CA GLY A 38 11.59 15.24 0.23
C GLY A 38 12.17 15.06 -1.19
N GLU A 39 12.06 13.86 -1.74
CA GLU A 39 12.53 13.49 -3.08
C GLU A 39 11.49 13.84 -4.14
N VAL A 40 11.94 14.37 -5.28
CA VAL A 40 11.10 14.59 -6.46
C VAL A 40 11.29 13.40 -7.39
N LEU A 41 10.22 12.65 -7.63
CA LEU A 41 10.22 11.52 -8.56
C LEU A 41 10.14 12.02 -10.01
N ASP A 42 11.06 11.55 -10.85
CA ASP A 42 11.05 11.81 -12.29
C ASP A 42 9.96 10.97 -13.01
N GLU A 43 9.83 9.71 -12.62
CA GLU A 43 8.79 8.80 -13.09
C GLU A 43 7.55 8.80 -12.19
N LYS A 44 6.41 8.38 -12.75
CA LYS A 44 5.18 8.25 -11.95
C LYS A 44 5.31 7.05 -11.00
N PRO A 45 4.83 7.14 -9.76
CA PRO A 45 4.88 6.02 -8.81
C PRO A 45 4.27 4.71 -9.33
N VAL A 46 3.23 4.81 -10.16
CA VAL A 46 2.59 3.63 -10.78
C VAL A 46 3.49 2.98 -11.84
N GLU A 47 4.30 3.76 -12.56
CA GLU A 47 5.26 3.23 -13.54
C GLU A 47 6.42 2.55 -12.80
N LEU A 48 6.96 3.19 -11.76
CA LEU A 48 7.97 2.59 -10.88
C LEU A 48 7.50 1.29 -10.25
N ALA A 49 6.28 1.24 -9.70
CA ALA A 49 5.73 0.01 -9.13
C ALA A 49 5.63 -1.13 -10.18
N VAL A 50 5.26 -0.82 -11.42
CA VAL A 50 5.21 -1.84 -12.48
C VAL A 50 6.61 -2.33 -12.85
N GLU A 51 7.60 -1.44 -12.89
CA GLU A 51 9.01 -1.80 -13.15
C GLU A 51 9.59 -2.66 -12.02
N GLU A 52 9.38 -2.28 -10.76
CA GLU A 52 9.78 -3.08 -9.60
C GLU A 52 9.14 -4.49 -9.62
N LEU A 53 7.90 -4.61 -10.12
CA LEU A 53 7.24 -5.90 -10.30
C LEU A 53 7.86 -6.74 -11.42
N GLU A 54 8.18 -6.11 -12.56
CA GLU A 54 8.88 -6.76 -13.68
C GLU A 54 10.27 -7.26 -13.26
N GLU A 55 10.96 -6.48 -12.43
CA GLU A 55 12.26 -6.82 -11.86
C GLU A 55 12.20 -7.81 -10.69
N HIS A 56 11.00 -8.26 -10.30
CA HIS A 56 10.77 -9.20 -9.20
C HIS A 56 11.25 -8.67 -7.83
N GLN A 57 11.27 -7.35 -7.64
CA GLN A 57 11.62 -6.72 -6.36
C GLN A 57 10.53 -6.95 -5.30
N TYR A 58 9.29 -7.14 -5.74
CA TYR A 58 8.19 -7.57 -4.90
C TYR A 58 7.26 -8.55 -5.63
N ARG A 59 6.33 -9.15 -4.89
CA ARG A 59 5.30 -10.07 -5.41
C ARG A 59 3.94 -9.71 -4.85
N ILE A 60 2.91 -9.89 -5.66
CA ILE A 60 1.52 -9.74 -5.25
C ILE A 60 0.98 -11.10 -4.81
N THR A 61 0.58 -11.19 -3.54
CA THR A 61 -0.07 -12.38 -2.97
C THR A 61 -1.53 -12.08 -2.68
N GLU A 62 -2.42 -12.96 -3.11
CA GLU A 62 -3.83 -12.90 -2.78
C GLU A 62 -4.05 -13.56 -1.42
N THR A 63 -4.61 -12.80 -0.49
CA THR A 63 -5.10 -13.24 0.82
C THR A 63 -6.56 -13.66 0.70
N ASP A 64 -7.00 -14.58 1.55
CA ASP A 64 -8.42 -14.94 1.60
C ASP A 64 -9.19 -13.79 2.25
N ARG A 65 -10.44 -13.55 1.82
CA ARG A 65 -11.23 -12.37 2.24
C ARG A 65 -11.38 -12.26 3.76
N ASN A 66 -11.41 -13.39 4.47
CA ASN A 66 -11.52 -13.41 5.93
C ASN A 66 -10.25 -12.86 6.61
N GLU A 67 -9.08 -13.06 6.03
CA GLU A 67 -7.81 -12.54 6.57
C GLU A 67 -7.69 -11.03 6.32
N ASP A 68 -8.25 -10.54 5.21
CA ASP A 68 -8.32 -9.11 4.91
C ASP A 68 -9.27 -8.37 5.89
N GLU A 69 -10.42 -8.96 6.22
CA GLU A 69 -11.39 -8.42 7.20
C GLU A 69 -10.75 -8.24 8.59
N GLU A 70 -10.06 -9.28 9.10
CA GLU A 70 -9.36 -9.19 10.40
C GLU A 70 -8.23 -8.14 10.38
N ALA A 71 -7.50 -8.02 9.27
CA ALA A 71 -6.40 -7.07 9.12
C ALA A 71 -6.90 -5.61 9.04
N ASP A 72 -8.02 -5.38 8.36
CA ASP A 72 -8.65 -4.06 8.25
C ASP A 72 -9.27 -3.64 9.59
N GLU A 73 -9.98 -4.55 10.29
CA GLU A 73 -10.49 -4.30 11.65
C GLU A 73 -9.36 -3.95 12.63
N ALA A 74 -8.23 -4.67 12.57
CA ALA A 74 -7.08 -4.39 13.43
C ALA A 74 -6.43 -3.04 13.13
N LYS A 75 -6.42 -2.59 11.87
CA LYS A 75 -5.93 -1.24 11.50
C LYS A 75 -6.86 -0.16 12.02
N GLU A 76 -8.17 -0.34 11.88
CA GLU A 76 -9.18 0.61 12.42
C GLU A 76 -9.04 0.76 13.93
N GLN A 77 -8.92 -0.36 14.67
CA GLN A 77 -8.70 -0.34 16.12
C GLN A 77 -7.40 0.37 16.51
N LYS A 78 -6.31 0.15 15.76
CA LYS A 78 -5.05 0.85 16.00
C LYS A 78 -5.18 2.36 15.79
N ILE A 79 -5.88 2.78 14.74
CA ILE A 79 -6.11 4.21 14.46
C ILE A 79 -6.96 4.84 15.57
N GLU A 80 -8.03 4.17 16.00
CA GLU A 80 -8.89 4.65 17.09
C GLU A 80 -8.13 4.76 18.41
N GLN A 81 -7.34 3.73 18.76
CA GLN A 81 -6.50 3.76 19.97
C GLN A 81 -5.47 4.89 19.89
N GLN A 82 -4.82 5.07 18.74
CA GLN A 82 -3.84 6.12 18.53
C GLN A 82 -4.45 7.54 18.68
N PHE A 83 -5.72 7.70 18.31
CA PHE A 83 -6.48 8.93 18.54
C PHE A 83 -6.82 9.16 20.02
N LEU A 84 -7.28 8.11 20.72
CA LEU A 84 -7.56 8.17 22.17
C LEU A 84 -6.31 8.52 22.98
N ASP A 85 -5.19 7.88 22.67
CA ASP A 85 -3.90 8.12 23.34
C ASP A 85 -3.40 9.54 23.10
N ALA A 86 -3.58 10.08 21.89
CA ALA A 86 -3.22 11.46 21.57
C ALA A 86 -4.09 12.50 22.32
N SER A 87 -5.38 12.21 22.55
CA SER A 87 -6.26 13.07 23.37
C SER A 87 -5.83 13.09 24.83
N ALA A 88 -5.55 11.92 25.41
CA ALA A 88 -5.15 11.78 26.81
C ALA A 88 -3.84 12.52 27.15
N LEU A 89 -2.93 12.68 26.20
CA LEU A 89 -1.68 13.42 26.40
C LEU A 89 -1.87 14.94 26.49
N ASN A 90 -2.87 15.50 25.82
CA ASN A 90 -3.16 16.94 25.87
C ASN A 90 -3.88 17.35 27.17
N GLU A 91 -4.57 16.42 27.82
CA GLU A 91 -5.32 16.67 29.06
C GLU A 91 -4.42 16.68 30.31
N ASN A 92 -3.19 16.14 30.22
CA ASN A 92 -2.22 16.11 31.34
C ASN A 92 -1.18 17.25 31.30
N GLY A 93 -1.31 18.21 30.39
CA GLY A 93 -0.38 19.34 30.19
C GLY A 93 -0.86 20.69 30.74
N GLU A 94 -2.06 20.75 31.36
CA GLU A 94 -2.62 21.95 31.98
C GLU A 94 -2.74 21.80 33.51
N GLU A 95 -1.61 21.63 34.22
CA GLU A 95 -1.46 22.00 35.64
C GLU A 95 -0.09 22.65 35.92
#